data_AF-A0A2W4LW02-F1
#
_entry.id   AF-A0A2W4LW02-F1
#
_cell.length_a   1.000
_cell.length_b   1.000
_cell.length_c   1.000
_cell.angle_alpha   90.00
_cell.angle_beta   90.00
_cell.angle_gamma   90.00
#
_symmetry.space_group_name_H-M   'P 1'
#
loop_
_entity.id
_entity.type
_entity.pdbx_description
1 polymer ?
#
loop_
_entity_poly.entity_id
_entity_poly.type
_entity_poly.pdbx_seq_one_letter_code
_entity_poly.pdbx_strand_id
1 'polypeptide(L)'
;MRPPPLISADRLDSDATTGLRRSEARGARRYECDICGGEFEGEPAGSGLFVWTRGDEVRYEEPPLCEECASKVTLGALMTWDAEEEDEG
;
A
#
# COMPACT_ATOMS: atom_id res chain seq x y z
N MET A 1 37.36 -14.42 31.81
CA MET A 1 37.28 -13.28 30.87
C MET A 1 38.12 -13.63 29.65
N ARG A 2 37.52 -13.65 28.45
CA ARG A 2 38.18 -13.95 27.17
C ARG A 2 38.23 -12.66 26.34
N PRO A 3 39.37 -12.28 25.74
CA PRO A 3 39.44 -11.10 24.88
C PRO A 3 38.70 -11.36 23.55
N PRO A 4 38.15 -10.32 22.90
CA PRO A 4 37.53 -10.46 21.59
C PRO A 4 38.61 -10.70 20.51
N PRO A 5 38.32 -11.47 19.45
CA PRO A 5 39.23 -11.61 18.32
C PRO A 5 39.33 -10.28 17.56
N LEU A 6 40.55 -9.92 17.17
CA LEU A 6 40.86 -8.79 16.30
C LEU A 6 40.33 -9.10 14.89
N ILE A 7 39.44 -8.25 14.39
CA ILE A 7 38.92 -8.34 13.02
C ILE A 7 40.05 -7.95 12.06
N SER A 8 40.59 -8.92 11.33
CA SER A 8 41.42 -8.66 10.15
C SER A 8 40.53 -8.06 9.06
N ALA A 9 40.80 -6.80 8.72
CA ALA A 9 40.27 -6.16 7.53
C ALA A 9 40.91 -6.80 6.30
N ASP A 10 40.12 -7.48 5.48
CA ASP A 10 40.55 -7.77 4.12
C ASP A 10 39.36 -8.07 3.20
N ARG A 11 39.36 -7.29 2.10
CA ARG A 11 38.85 -7.58 0.76
C ARG A 11 37.37 -7.29 0.47
N LEU A 12 37.22 -6.33 -0.44
CA LEU A 12 36.04 -6.10 -1.26
C LEU A 12 35.59 -7.42 -1.89
N ASP A 13 34.33 -7.78 -1.71
CA ASP A 13 33.61 -8.66 -2.64
C ASP A 13 32.46 -7.85 -3.24
N SER A 14 32.57 -7.68 -4.56
CA SER A 14 31.62 -7.03 -5.41
C SER A 14 30.58 -8.07 -5.82
N ASP A 15 29.50 -8.20 -5.05
CA ASP A 15 28.29 -8.87 -5.51
C ASP A 15 27.04 -8.08 -5.07
N ALA A 16 26.61 -7.19 -5.96
CA ALA A 16 25.37 -6.45 -5.85
C ALA A 16 24.16 -7.34 -6.22
N THR A 17 23.98 -8.47 -5.53
CA THR A 17 22.72 -9.25 -5.60
C THR A 17 22.11 -9.55 -4.23
N THR A 18 22.63 -8.94 -3.16
CA THR A 18 22.01 -9.01 -1.82
C THR A 18 20.88 -7.98 -1.70
N GLY A 19 19.69 -8.34 -2.16
CA GLY A 19 18.48 -7.52 -1.93
C GLY A 19 17.17 -8.18 -2.33
N LEU A 20 17.20 -9.18 -3.22
CA LEU A 20 15.97 -9.79 -3.73
C LEU A 20 15.61 -11.08 -2.99
N ARG A 21 15.39 -11.02 -1.68
CA ARG A 21 14.80 -12.15 -0.94
C ARG A 21 13.82 -11.71 0.15
N ARG A 22 12.60 -11.35 -0.26
CA ARG A 22 11.40 -11.58 0.58
C ARG A 22 10.03 -11.45 -0.09
N SER A 23 9.90 -11.60 -1.41
CA SER A 23 8.62 -11.34 -2.08
C SER A 23 7.97 -12.57 -2.72
N GLU A 24 8.42 -13.78 -2.39
CA GLU A 24 7.80 -14.99 -2.94
C GLU A 24 7.41 -15.93 -1.78
N ALA A 25 6.12 -16.28 -1.76
CA ALA A 25 5.37 -17.11 -0.81
C ALA A 25 4.73 -16.41 0.41
N ARG A 26 3.65 -15.67 0.16
CA ARG A 26 2.43 -15.74 1.01
C ARG A 26 1.27 -15.92 0.05
N GLY A 27 0.46 -16.97 0.22
CA GLY A 27 -0.71 -17.20 -0.65
C GLY A 27 -1.50 -15.91 -0.84
N ALA A 28 -2.06 -15.72 -2.04
CA ALA A 28 -2.73 -14.48 -2.39
C ALA A 28 -3.71 -14.11 -1.27
N ARG A 29 -3.46 -12.99 -0.60
CA ARG A 29 -4.36 -12.53 0.45
C ARG A 29 -5.70 -12.28 -0.21
N ARG A 30 -6.74 -12.89 0.34
CA ARG A 30 -8.12 -12.67 -0.10
C ARG A 30 -8.69 -11.49 0.64
N TYR A 31 -9.37 -10.63 -0.10
CA TYR A 31 -10.01 -9.42 0.38
C TYR A 31 -11.44 -9.36 -0.16
N GLU A 32 -12.30 -8.64 0.54
CA GLU A 32 -13.62 -8.23 0.07
C GLU A 32 -13.54 -6.74 -0.31
N CYS A 33 -13.94 -6.41 -1.53
CA CYS A 33 -13.93 -5.04 -2.01
C CYS A 33 -14.98 -4.20 -1.29
N ASP A 34 -14.57 -3.08 -0.70
CA ASP A 34 -15.46 -2.19 0.06
C ASP A 34 -16.63 -1.63 -0.78
N ILE A 35 -16.41 -1.41 -2.08
CA ILE A 35 -17.41 -0.79 -2.95
C ILE A 35 -18.40 -1.81 -3.52
N CYS A 36 -17.91 -2.95 -4.03
CA CYS A 36 -18.76 -3.90 -4.74
C CYS A 36 -19.07 -5.18 -3.94
N GLY A 37 -18.43 -5.40 -2.80
CA GLY A 37 -18.54 -6.64 -2.00
C GLY A 37 -17.92 -7.88 -2.66
N GLY A 38 -17.26 -7.71 -3.80
CA GLY A 38 -16.63 -8.82 -4.53
C GLY A 38 -15.33 -9.28 -3.85
N GLU A 39 -15.12 -10.60 -3.80
CA GLU A 39 -13.86 -11.17 -3.34
C GLU A 39 -12.76 -11.05 -4.40
N PHE A 40 -11.54 -10.74 -3.99
CA PHE A 40 -10.37 -10.71 -4.88
C PHE A 40 -9.09 -11.16 -4.17
N GLU A 41 -8.09 -11.51 -4.97
CA GLU A 41 -6.79 -12.03 -4.55
C GLU A 41 -5.65 -11.14 -5.04
N GLY A 42 -4.59 -11.00 -4.23
CA GLY A 42 -3.41 -10.19 -4.59
C GLY A 42 -3.36 -8.88 -3.80
N GLU A 43 -2.54 -7.93 -4.23
CA GLU A 43 -2.44 -6.63 -3.55
C GLU A 43 -3.65 -5.75 -3.93
N PRO A 44 -4.33 -5.07 -2.97
CA PRO A 44 -5.35 -4.08 -3.30
C PRO A 44 -4.83 -2.97 -4.22
N ALA A 45 -5.62 -2.62 -5.23
CA ALA A 45 -5.27 -1.56 -6.18
C ALA A 45 -5.50 -0.14 -5.61
N GLY A 46 -6.15 -0.08 -4.45
CA GLY A 46 -6.44 1.14 -3.69
C GLY A 46 -7.20 0.79 -2.42
N SER A 47 -7.59 1.82 -1.68
CA SER A 47 -8.37 1.70 -0.46
C SER A 47 -9.51 2.73 -0.43
N GLY A 48 -10.61 2.37 0.23
CA GLY A 48 -11.56 3.34 0.75
C GLY A 48 -10.99 4.02 2.00
N LEU A 49 -11.76 4.93 2.58
CA LEU A 49 -11.40 5.57 3.86
C LEU A 49 -12.64 5.78 4.72
N PHE A 50 -12.71 5.05 5.82
CA PHE A 50 -13.68 5.31 6.87
C PHE A 50 -13.03 6.11 7.98
N VAL A 51 -13.74 7.14 8.45
CA VAL A 51 -13.28 8.04 9.51
C VAL A 51 -14.33 8.05 10.62
N TRP A 52 -13.90 7.71 11.83
CA TRP A 52 -14.74 7.83 13.04
C TRP A 52 -14.17 8.89 13.95
N THR A 53 -15.05 9.77 14.43
CA THR A 53 -14.70 10.80 15.41
C THR A 53 -15.50 10.59 16.69
N ARG A 54 -14.83 10.68 17.85
CA ARG A 54 -15.47 10.63 19.17
C ARG A 54 -14.74 11.54 20.15
N GLY A 55 -15.32 12.70 20.42
CA GLY A 55 -14.62 13.74 21.18
C GLY A 55 -13.34 14.13 20.44
N ASP A 56 -12.20 14.00 21.11
CA ASP A 56 -10.87 14.28 20.54
C ASP A 56 -10.24 13.07 19.83
N GLU A 57 -10.92 11.91 19.83
CA GLU A 57 -10.41 10.71 19.16
C GLU A 57 -10.84 10.68 17.69
N VAL A 58 -9.88 10.47 16.79
CA VAL A 58 -10.10 10.22 15.36
C VAL A 58 -9.48 8.88 15.00
N ARG A 59 -10.27 8.00 14.37
CA ARG A 59 -9.82 6.70 13.85
C ARG A 59 -10.04 6.61 12.36
N TYR A 60 -9.09 5.95 11.69
CA TYR A 60 -9.08 5.74 10.25
C TYR A 60 -9.04 4.24 9.97
N GLU A 61 -9.83 3.77 9.02
CA GLU A 61 -9.72 2.43 8.44
C GLU A 61 -9.68 2.57 6.92
N GLU A 62 -8.77 1.83 6.31
CA GLU A 62 -8.52 1.84 4.87
C GLU A 62 -8.95 0.48 4.28
N PRO A 63 -10.25 0.24 4.10
CA PRO A 63 -10.75 -1.02 3.55
C PRO A 63 -10.29 -1.18 2.08
N PRO A 64 -9.99 -2.41 1.64
CA PRO A 64 -9.33 -2.65 0.36
C PRO A 64 -10.29 -2.52 -0.82
N LEU A 65 -9.79 -2.06 -1.97
CA LEU A 65 -10.53 -1.98 -3.23
C LEU A 65 -9.93 -2.89 -4.30
N CYS A 66 -10.82 -3.51 -5.09
CA CYS A 66 -10.40 -4.21 -6.30
C CYS A 66 -9.97 -3.22 -7.39
N GLU A 67 -9.22 -3.70 -8.39
CA GLU A 67 -8.70 -2.89 -9.50
C GLU A 67 -9.76 -2.05 -10.21
N GLU A 68 -10.91 -2.65 -10.51
CA GLU A 68 -12.00 -1.96 -11.20
C GLU A 68 -12.58 -0.82 -10.37
N CYS A 69 -12.84 -1.06 -9.08
CA CYS A 69 -13.44 -0.05 -8.20
C CYS A 69 -12.46 1.07 -7.87
N ALA A 70 -11.19 0.75 -7.61
CA ALA A 70 -10.14 1.75 -7.41
C ALA A 70 -10.00 2.66 -8.64
N SER A 71 -9.97 2.10 -9.85
CA SER A 71 -9.88 2.87 -11.10
C SER A 71 -11.07 3.80 -11.30
N LYS A 72 -12.29 3.33 -11.01
CA LYS A 72 -13.51 4.15 -11.10
C LYS A 72 -13.49 5.34 -10.14
N VAL A 73 -13.04 5.13 -8.90
CA VAL A 73 -12.90 6.21 -7.91
C VAL A 73 -11.91 7.26 -8.42
N THR A 74 -10.73 6.83 -8.87
CA THR A 74 -9.70 7.75 -9.39
C THR A 74 -10.21 8.57 -10.58
N LEU A 75 -10.84 7.93 -11.56
CA LEU A 75 -11.39 8.64 -12.72
C LEU A 75 -12.52 9.59 -12.34
N GLY A 76 -13.42 9.18 -11.43
CA GLY A 76 -14.49 10.03 -10.93
C GLY A 76 -13.96 11.26 -10.20
N ALA A 77 -12.91 11.10 -9.39
CA ALA A 77 -12.26 12.21 -8.70
C ALA A 77 -11.64 13.22 -9.68
N LEU A 78 -10.89 12.73 -10.68
CA LEU A 78 -10.29 13.58 -11.71
C LEU A 78 -11.35 14.37 -12.49
N MET A 79 -12.43 13.71 -12.93
CA MET A 79 -13.51 14.38 -13.67
C MET A 79 -14.25 15.42 -12.82
N THR A 80 -14.38 15.18 -11.52
CA THR A 80 -15.03 16.13 -10.62
C THR A 80 -14.16 17.38 -10.45
N TRP A 81 -12.86 17.19 -10.22
CA TRP A 81 -11.92 18.30 -10.09
C TRP A 81 -11.86 19.15 -11.36
N ASP A 82 -11.78 18.52 -12.53
CA ASP A 82 -11.80 19.23 -13.82
C ASP A 82 -13.09 20.05 -14.01
N ALA A 83 -14.24 19.54 -13.56
CA ALA A 83 -15.53 20.23 -13.67
C ALA A 83 -15.68 21.40 -12.67
N GLU A 84 -15.09 21.29 -11.48
CA GLU A 84 -15.11 22.34 -10.47
C GLU A 84 -14.25 23.55 -10.89
N GLU A 85 -13.20 23.35 -11.70
CA GLU A 85 -12.35 24.45 -12.22
C GLU A 85 -13.01 25.26 -13.36
N GLU A 86 -14.01 24.72 -14.08
CA GLU A 86 -14.67 25.41 -15.20
C GLU A 86 -15.75 26.43 -14.76
N ASP A 87 -16.32 26.31 -13.55
CA ASP A 87 -17.41 27.17 -13.05
C ASP A 87 -16.91 28.45 -12.33
N GLU A 88 -15.58 28.67 -12.25
CA GLU A 88 -14.94 29.86 -11.67
C GLU A 88 -14.45 30.88 -12.73
N GLY A 89 -14.94 30.79 -13.98
CA GLY A 89 -14.55 31.66 -15.12
C GLY A 89 -15.48 32.83 -15.44
#